data_AF-A0A7Y5LNZ8-F1
#
_entry.id   AF-A0A7Y5LNZ8-F1
#
_cell.length_a   1.000
_cell.length_b   1.000
_cell.length_c   1.000
_cell.angle_alpha   90.00
_cell.angle_beta   90.00
_cell.angle_gamma   90.00
#
_symmetry.space_group_name_H-M   'P 1'
#
loop_
_entity.id
_entity.type
_entity.pdbx_description
1 polymer ?
#
loop_
_entity_poly.entity_id
_entity_poly.type
_entity_poly.pdbx_seq_one_letter_code
_entity_poly.pdbx_strand_id
1 'polypeptide(L)'
;MNFSEIDKRLYFVLAASLAINACDGQGRGSTEFPSGNVTTDTNGSSFFPDVVLGDDFVLGGDAGEFPFECTASFDCVDKITLKPCMKPSCDNGVCVLIPADGTACDDGNACTASDQCTGGVCAGTNTCACQSDADCTALDDADLCNGVLRCAQGGCATDPSTIVTCTGGSTCLPEVCIPETGLCDAKPAADGVPCDDFDPCTAGDACNAGTCTGTTAGVCEDDNPCTADKCSKEAGCTHIPATGPCDDGIACTTGDVCNNGTCMGDWASCPCSSDEDCPSQADGDLCSGTLFCDTTSTPAVCKLDLGSIVQCPPSENPCQQSACDPKTGLCTPSAVPDGNPCDDGNLCTTNDKCSAGICTSSDPTLCDDQNPCTDDTCSPSEGCQHITNTMPCDDETACTVSDTCAGGTCVGTSIQDCDDGNPCT
;
A
#
# COMPACT_ATOMS: atom_id res chain seq x y z
N MET A 1 -28.41 -42.07 4.12
CA MET A 1 -27.21 -42.39 3.32
C MET A 1 -26.61 -41.04 2.94
N ASN A 2 -25.72 -40.51 3.81
CA ASN A 2 -24.25 -40.49 3.70
C ASN A 2 -23.80 -39.34 2.76
N PHE A 3 -23.42 -38.16 3.30
CA PHE A 3 -22.13 -37.74 3.89
C PHE A 3 -20.95 -37.66 2.91
N SER A 4 -20.49 -36.43 2.62
CA SER A 4 -19.07 -36.00 2.70
C SER A 4 -18.82 -34.66 1.98
N GLU A 5 -18.94 -33.53 2.70
CA GLU A 5 -18.14 -32.32 2.44
C GLU A 5 -17.56 -31.85 3.79
N ILE A 6 -16.25 -32.03 3.91
CA ILE A 6 -15.27 -31.59 4.92
C ILE A 6 -14.34 -30.68 4.06
N ASP A 7 -13.89 -29.47 4.36
CA ASP A 7 -13.58 -28.73 5.57
C ASP A 7 -13.42 -27.24 5.17
N LYS A 8 -14.14 -26.30 5.79
CA LYS A 8 -13.76 -24.85 5.90
C LYS A 8 -14.44 -24.23 7.15
N ARG A 9 -14.39 -24.95 8.28
CA ARG A 9 -14.74 -24.43 9.61
C ARG A 9 -13.55 -24.56 10.54
N LEU A 10 -12.57 -23.69 10.36
CA LEU A 10 -11.55 -23.41 11.38
C LEU A 10 -11.10 -21.96 11.16
N TYR A 11 -10.93 -21.22 12.25
CA TYR A 11 -10.84 -19.74 12.33
C TYR A 11 -12.19 -19.02 12.35
N PHE A 12 -12.90 -19.14 13.49
CA PHE A 12 -13.74 -18.12 14.14
C PHE A 12 -14.56 -18.69 15.33
N VAL A 13 -14.27 -19.91 15.79
CA VAL A 13 -14.92 -20.53 16.98
C VAL A 13 -13.91 -20.85 18.09
N LEU A 14 -12.86 -20.05 18.25
CA LEU A 14 -11.94 -20.17 19.40
C LEU A 14 -11.83 -18.92 20.28
N ALA A 15 -12.48 -17.81 19.94
CA ALA A 15 -12.56 -16.62 20.80
C ALA A 15 -13.84 -16.54 21.65
N ALA A 16 -14.90 -17.29 21.33
CA ALA A 16 -16.17 -17.23 22.08
C ALA A 16 -16.32 -18.32 23.17
N SER A 17 -15.37 -19.25 23.31
CA SER A 17 -15.45 -20.34 24.31
C SER A 17 -14.45 -20.25 25.47
N LEU A 18 -13.57 -19.25 25.49
CA LEU A 18 -12.74 -18.97 26.69
C LEU A 18 -13.30 -17.89 27.62
N ALA A 19 -14.35 -17.17 27.23
CA ALA A 19 -15.00 -16.16 28.09
C ALA A 19 -16.13 -16.71 28.98
N ILE A 20 -16.40 -18.03 28.97
CA ILE A 20 -17.49 -18.64 29.77
C ILE A 20 -16.98 -19.32 31.06
N ASN A 21 -15.67 -19.54 31.23
CA ASN A 21 -15.12 -20.23 32.43
C ASN A 21 -14.25 -19.36 33.36
N ALA A 22 -14.31 -18.04 33.24
CA ALA A 22 -13.60 -17.12 34.14
C ALA A 22 -14.55 -16.11 34.81
N CYS A 23 -15.64 -16.58 35.40
CA CYS A 23 -16.43 -15.85 36.39
C CYS A 23 -17.21 -16.84 37.27
N ASP A 24 -16.50 -17.59 38.13
CA ASP A 24 -17.10 -18.04 39.38
C ASP A 24 -16.42 -17.28 40.52
N GLY A 25 -17.23 -16.51 41.26
CA GLY A 25 -16.82 -15.80 42.46
C GLY A 25 -16.29 -14.39 42.25
N GLN A 26 -17.20 -13.41 42.10
CA GLN A 26 -17.34 -12.21 42.95
C GLN A 26 -18.40 -11.30 42.31
N GLY A 27 -19.59 -11.27 42.90
CA GLY A 27 -20.77 -10.66 42.29
C GLY A 27 -20.71 -9.14 42.13
N ARG A 28 -21.32 -8.66 41.05
CA ARG A 28 -21.94 -7.33 40.90
C ARG A 28 -22.92 -7.33 39.72
N GLY A 29 -24.18 -7.06 40.03
CA GLY A 29 -25.18 -6.33 39.21
C GLY A 29 -25.45 -6.77 37.77
N SER A 30 -26.57 -7.46 37.56
CA SER A 30 -27.29 -7.59 36.29
C SER A 30 -27.68 -6.24 35.68
N THR A 31 -27.29 -5.99 34.42
CA THR A 31 -27.91 -4.97 33.55
C THR A 31 -28.77 -5.68 32.50
N GLU A 32 -30.08 -5.46 32.59
CA GLU A 32 -31.07 -5.85 31.58
C GLU A 32 -30.86 -5.01 30.31
N PHE A 33 -30.83 -5.64 29.13
CA PHE A 33 -30.88 -4.95 27.84
C PHE A 33 -32.29 -4.38 27.60
N PRO A 34 -32.45 -3.13 27.12
CA PRO A 34 -33.76 -2.62 26.76
C PRO A 34 -34.23 -3.21 25.42
N SER A 35 -35.48 -3.66 25.42
CA SER A 35 -36.19 -4.22 24.27
C SER A 35 -36.38 -3.19 23.16
N GLY A 36 -35.68 -3.34 22.04
CA GLY A 36 -35.89 -2.59 20.79
C GLY A 36 -35.76 -3.53 19.57
N ASN A 37 -36.76 -3.49 18.69
CA ASN A 37 -37.14 -4.52 17.69
C ASN A 37 -35.99 -5.18 16.89
N VAL A 38 -35.77 -6.47 17.17
CA VAL A 38 -35.17 -7.43 16.24
C VAL A 38 -36.27 -7.91 15.29
N THR A 39 -36.15 -7.64 13.99
CA THR A 39 -37.01 -8.31 12.99
C THR A 39 -36.33 -9.59 12.52
N THR A 40 -36.94 -10.73 12.81
CA THR A 40 -36.50 -12.05 12.36
C THR A 40 -37.18 -12.43 11.05
N ASP A 41 -36.43 -12.93 10.07
CA ASP A 41 -37.04 -13.64 8.94
C ASP A 41 -37.51 -15.05 9.35
N THR A 42 -38.19 -15.76 8.43
CA THR A 42 -38.79 -17.07 8.70
C THR A 42 -37.78 -18.21 8.96
N ASN A 43 -36.47 -17.93 8.93
CA ASN A 43 -35.40 -18.87 9.26
C ASN A 43 -34.62 -18.49 10.54
N GLY A 44 -35.03 -17.46 11.27
CA GLY A 44 -34.54 -17.17 12.63
C GLY A 44 -33.18 -16.46 12.70
N SER A 45 -32.76 -15.77 11.64
CA SER A 45 -31.54 -14.94 11.66
C SER A 45 -31.87 -13.50 12.03
N SER A 46 -31.14 -12.93 13.00
CA SER A 46 -31.22 -11.51 13.36
C SER A 46 -30.17 -10.71 12.58
N PHE A 47 -30.59 -9.69 11.83
CA PHE A 47 -29.71 -8.75 11.14
C PHE A 47 -29.71 -7.39 11.87
N PHE A 48 -28.54 -6.76 11.96
CA PHE A 48 -28.42 -5.32 12.25
C PHE A 48 -28.44 -4.57 10.91
N PRO A 49 -29.10 -3.40 10.80
CA PRO A 49 -29.00 -2.58 9.60
C PRO A 49 -27.60 -1.99 9.47
N ASP A 50 -27.10 -1.94 8.23
CA ASP A 50 -25.79 -1.41 7.83
C ASP A 50 -25.53 -0.02 8.43
N VAL A 51 -24.45 0.09 9.20
CA VAL A 51 -23.84 1.38 9.51
C VAL A 51 -22.76 1.60 8.45
N VAL A 52 -23.04 2.47 7.49
CA VAL A 52 -22.05 2.96 6.53
C VAL A 52 -21.11 3.89 7.27
N LEU A 53 -19.85 3.50 7.45
CA LEU A 53 -18.75 4.35 7.93
C LEU A 53 -17.70 4.43 6.83
N GLY A 54 -17.37 5.67 6.44
CA GLY A 54 -16.50 6.00 5.32
C GLY A 54 -15.00 5.76 5.57
N ASP A 55 -14.25 6.18 4.57
CA ASP A 55 -13.01 5.56 4.11
C ASP A 55 -11.80 6.13 4.86
N ASP A 56 -11.22 5.36 5.79
CA ASP A 56 -9.84 5.50 6.28
C ASP A 56 -9.55 4.37 7.28
N PHE A 57 -9.03 3.25 6.80
CA PHE A 57 -8.66 2.11 7.64
C PHE A 57 -7.28 1.58 7.26
N VAL A 58 -6.31 1.74 8.16
CA VAL A 58 -4.97 1.12 8.06
C VAL A 58 -4.80 0.18 9.25
N LEU A 59 -4.61 -1.12 8.98
CA LEU A 59 -4.29 -2.12 9.99
C LEU A 59 -2.78 -2.31 10.09
N GLY A 60 -2.20 -1.87 11.21
CA GLY A 60 -0.86 -2.27 11.64
C GLY A 60 -0.82 -2.41 13.16
N GLY A 61 -0.84 -3.64 13.68
CA GLY A 61 -0.67 -3.93 15.11
C GLY A 61 -0.89 -5.40 15.46
N ASP A 62 -0.01 -5.94 16.32
CA ASP A 62 0.02 -7.33 16.78
C ASP A 62 -1.30 -7.82 17.41
N ALA A 63 -1.57 -9.11 17.27
CA ALA A 63 -2.74 -9.79 17.80
C ALA A 63 -2.85 -9.69 19.34
N GLY A 64 -3.64 -8.73 19.82
CA GLY A 64 -3.95 -8.60 21.25
C GLY A 64 -4.71 -7.34 21.65
N GLU A 65 -4.68 -6.27 20.85
CA GLU A 65 -5.42 -5.04 21.14
C GLU A 65 -6.26 -4.66 19.93
N PHE A 66 -7.60 -4.68 20.07
CA PHE A 66 -8.46 -4.04 19.09
C PHE A 66 -8.17 -2.52 19.15
N PRO A 67 -7.76 -1.88 18.05
CA PRO A 67 -7.18 -0.54 18.07
C PRO A 67 -8.14 0.58 18.52
N PHE A 68 -9.42 0.27 18.74
CA PHE A 68 -10.45 1.24 19.13
C PHE A 68 -11.21 0.86 20.42
N GLU A 69 -10.81 -0.18 21.16
CA GLU A 69 -11.49 -0.51 22.42
C GLU A 69 -11.11 0.45 23.55
N CYS A 70 -12.11 0.82 24.36
CA CYS A 70 -11.94 1.73 25.49
C CYS A 70 -12.84 1.36 26.68
N THR A 71 -12.43 1.75 27.88
CA THR A 71 -13.26 1.72 29.09
C THR A 71 -13.56 3.11 29.63
N ALA A 72 -12.76 4.09 29.23
CA ALA A 72 -12.94 5.51 29.52
C ALA A 72 -12.42 6.36 28.34
N SER A 73 -12.90 7.60 28.23
CA SER A 73 -12.54 8.50 27.12
C SER A 73 -11.05 8.84 27.03
N PHE A 74 -10.27 8.68 28.11
CA PHE A 74 -8.83 8.90 28.06
C PHE A 74 -8.07 7.76 27.38
N ASP A 75 -8.66 6.55 27.31
CA ASP A 75 -8.07 5.39 26.63
C ASP A 75 -7.99 5.61 25.10
N CYS A 76 -8.69 6.63 24.60
CA CYS A 76 -8.83 6.94 23.18
C CYS A 76 -7.85 8.01 22.67
N VAL A 77 -7.05 8.64 23.55
CA VAL A 77 -6.22 9.81 23.20
C VAL A 77 -5.16 9.48 22.14
N ASP A 78 -4.57 8.28 22.19
CA ASP A 78 -3.53 7.82 21.25
C ASP A 78 -4.07 6.83 20.21
N LYS A 79 -5.38 6.53 20.24
CA LYS A 79 -6.03 5.52 19.40
C LYS A 79 -6.77 6.10 18.20
N ILE A 80 -7.05 7.40 18.21
CA ILE A 80 -7.75 8.09 17.12
C ILE A 80 -7.02 9.38 16.77
N THR A 81 -6.85 9.64 15.47
CA THR A 81 -6.27 10.89 14.98
C THR A 81 -7.22 12.04 15.30
N LEU A 82 -6.75 12.98 16.13
CA LEU A 82 -7.54 14.11 16.58
C LEU A 82 -7.73 15.13 15.45
N LYS A 83 -8.99 15.36 15.07
CA LYS A 83 -9.37 16.48 14.22
C LYS A 83 -9.53 17.76 15.06
N PRO A 84 -9.25 18.96 14.51
CA PRO A 84 -9.57 20.22 15.16
C PRO A 84 -11.04 20.23 15.60
N CYS A 85 -11.31 20.75 16.80
CA CYS A 85 -12.65 20.78 17.40
C CYS A 85 -13.35 19.45 17.66
N MET A 86 -12.61 18.36 17.65
CA MET A 86 -13.09 17.07 18.10
C MET A 86 -12.29 16.61 19.31
N LYS A 87 -12.94 15.90 20.23
CA LYS A 87 -12.29 15.27 21.38
C LYS A 87 -12.58 13.77 21.40
N PRO A 88 -11.65 12.97 21.91
CA PRO A 88 -11.82 11.54 21.99
C PRO A 88 -12.81 11.21 23.11
N SER A 89 -13.74 10.30 22.83
CA SER A 89 -14.72 9.80 23.79
C SER A 89 -14.90 8.30 23.67
N CYS A 90 -15.11 7.65 24.80
CA CYS A 90 -15.49 6.25 24.80
C CYS A 90 -17.02 6.14 24.78
N ASP A 91 -17.57 5.60 23.71
CA ASP A 91 -19.00 5.30 23.60
C ASP A 91 -19.20 3.80 23.39
N ASN A 92 -19.91 3.16 24.32
CA ASN A 92 -20.19 1.72 24.31
C ASN A 92 -18.97 0.81 24.08
N GLY A 93 -17.81 1.19 24.62
CA GLY A 93 -16.58 0.41 24.51
C GLY A 93 -15.75 0.70 23.26
N VAL A 94 -16.18 1.63 22.42
CA VAL A 94 -15.49 2.04 21.20
C VAL A 94 -15.09 3.51 21.26
N CYS A 95 -13.88 3.82 20.81
CA CYS A 95 -13.40 5.18 20.68
C CYS A 95 -14.10 5.89 19.52
N VAL A 96 -14.77 7.00 19.85
CA VAL A 96 -15.45 7.88 18.90
C VAL A 96 -14.97 9.32 19.07
N LEU A 97 -15.07 10.12 18.01
CA LEU A 97 -14.87 11.56 18.07
C LEU A 97 -16.19 12.26 18.37
N ILE A 98 -16.22 13.12 19.38
CA ILE A 98 -17.37 13.99 19.67
C ILE A 98 -16.96 15.47 19.60
N PRO A 99 -17.89 16.39 19.28
CA PRO A 99 -17.61 17.82 19.26
C PRO A 99 -17.04 18.34 20.59
N ALA A 100 -16.00 19.16 20.51
CA ALA A 100 -15.37 19.81 21.66
C ALA A 100 -15.96 21.21 21.91
N ASP A 101 -17.29 21.34 21.92
CA ASP A 101 -17.94 22.66 21.93
C ASP A 101 -17.48 23.57 23.09
N GLY A 102 -17.16 24.83 22.75
CA GLY A 102 -16.71 25.86 23.68
C GLY A 102 -15.22 25.79 24.06
N THR A 103 -14.44 24.85 23.54
CA THR A 103 -12.98 24.87 23.69
C THR A 103 -12.35 25.85 22.71
N ALA A 104 -11.25 26.48 23.11
CA ALA A 104 -10.42 27.26 22.20
C ALA A 104 -9.83 26.35 21.12
N CYS A 105 -9.77 26.87 19.91
CA CYS A 105 -9.16 26.22 18.75
C CYS A 105 -8.45 27.28 17.91
N ASP A 106 -7.86 26.87 16.81
CA ASP A 106 -7.31 27.73 15.77
C ASP A 106 -7.86 27.19 14.45
N ASP A 107 -8.61 28.00 13.70
CA ASP A 107 -9.20 27.61 12.41
C ASP A 107 -8.21 27.80 11.25
N GLY A 108 -6.96 28.17 11.55
CA GLY A 108 -5.92 28.48 10.57
C GLY A 108 -6.16 29.81 9.86
N ASN A 109 -7.25 30.51 10.17
CA ASN A 109 -7.54 31.80 9.60
C ASN A 109 -7.00 32.89 10.54
N ALA A 110 -5.90 33.52 10.14
CA ALA A 110 -5.29 34.62 10.88
C ALA A 110 -6.24 35.83 11.09
N CYS A 111 -7.39 35.87 10.41
CA CYS A 111 -8.40 36.92 10.52
C CYS A 111 -9.43 36.71 11.62
N THR A 112 -9.52 35.52 12.18
CA THR A 112 -10.45 35.18 13.27
C THR A 112 -9.70 35.26 14.59
N ALA A 113 -10.39 35.80 15.60
CA ALA A 113 -9.89 35.83 16.96
C ALA A 113 -10.92 35.23 17.91
N SER A 114 -10.41 34.69 19.02
CA SER A 114 -11.22 34.01 20.03
C SER A 114 -11.96 32.78 19.48
N ASP A 115 -11.28 32.01 18.63
CA ASP A 115 -11.87 30.87 17.92
C ASP A 115 -12.33 29.80 18.89
N GLN A 116 -13.55 29.33 18.68
CA GLN A 116 -14.19 28.36 19.55
C GLN A 116 -14.85 27.28 18.72
N CYS A 117 -14.77 26.07 19.25
CA CYS A 117 -15.42 24.93 18.65
C CYS A 117 -16.94 25.01 18.82
N THR A 118 -17.68 24.79 17.74
CA THR A 118 -19.13 24.57 17.77
C THR A 118 -19.51 23.54 16.70
N GLY A 119 -20.11 22.41 17.11
CA GLY A 119 -20.56 21.36 16.21
C GLY A 119 -19.43 20.68 15.43
N GLY A 120 -18.20 20.67 15.97
CA GLY A 120 -17.02 20.11 15.31
C GLY A 120 -16.31 21.06 14.35
N VAL A 121 -16.79 22.30 14.21
CA VAL A 121 -16.15 23.35 13.40
C VAL A 121 -15.45 24.34 14.32
N CYS A 122 -14.22 24.72 13.98
CA CYS A 122 -13.54 25.85 14.62
C CYS A 122 -13.93 27.14 13.88
N ALA A 123 -14.41 28.14 14.62
CA ALA A 123 -14.70 29.46 14.05
C ALA A 123 -14.52 30.55 15.12
N GLY A 124 -14.00 31.70 14.70
CA GLY A 124 -13.83 32.87 15.57
C GLY A 124 -14.64 34.10 15.18
N THR A 125 -14.46 35.15 15.98
CA THR A 125 -14.94 36.48 15.61
C THR A 125 -14.00 37.08 14.58
N ASN A 126 -14.52 37.47 13.42
CA ASN A 126 -13.73 38.12 12.38
C ASN A 126 -13.22 39.48 12.89
N THR A 127 -11.90 39.60 12.98
CA THR A 127 -11.20 40.82 13.42
C THR A 127 -10.56 41.58 12.26
N CYS A 128 -10.47 40.97 11.09
CA CYS A 128 -9.97 41.61 9.86
C CYS A 128 -11.13 42.08 8.99
N ALA A 129 -11.92 43.01 9.55
CA ALA A 129 -12.93 43.70 8.79
C ALA A 129 -12.25 44.52 7.68
N CYS A 130 -12.55 44.20 6.42
CA CYS A 130 -12.03 44.91 5.26
C CYS A 130 -13.14 45.68 4.54
N GLN A 131 -12.79 46.82 3.95
CA GLN A 131 -13.64 47.58 3.04
C GLN A 131 -13.12 47.53 1.60
N SER A 132 -11.83 47.22 1.44
CA SER A 132 -11.17 47.04 0.16
C SER A 132 -9.99 46.06 0.29
N ASP A 133 -9.48 45.56 -0.83
CA ASP A 133 -8.34 44.63 -0.85
C ASP A 133 -7.09 45.21 -0.18
N ALA A 134 -6.94 46.55 -0.17
CA ALA A 134 -5.84 47.22 0.50
C ALA A 134 -5.80 46.98 2.01
N ASP A 135 -6.96 46.74 2.64
CA ASP A 135 -7.03 46.41 4.07
C ASP A 135 -6.48 45.00 4.34
N CYS A 136 -6.53 44.12 3.33
CA CYS A 136 -6.04 42.74 3.38
C CYS A 136 -4.57 42.62 3.01
N THR A 137 -4.06 43.50 2.12
CA THR A 137 -2.64 43.53 1.76
C THR A 137 -1.73 43.79 2.96
N ALA A 138 -2.21 44.49 3.99
CA ALA A 138 -1.46 44.75 5.21
C ALA A 138 -1.36 43.55 6.16
N LEU A 139 -2.16 42.51 5.90
CA LEU A 139 -2.26 41.28 6.69
C LEU A 139 -1.66 40.06 5.97
N ASP A 140 -1.35 40.22 4.69
CA ASP A 140 -0.72 39.23 3.83
C ASP A 140 0.72 38.94 4.30
N ASP A 141 1.10 37.67 4.34
CA ASP A 141 2.43 37.22 4.77
C ASP A 141 3.51 37.40 3.68
N ALA A 142 3.11 37.95 2.51
CA ALA A 142 3.90 38.14 1.32
C ALA A 142 4.44 36.83 0.70
N ASP A 143 3.85 35.69 1.06
CA ASP A 143 4.09 34.42 0.39
C ASP A 143 3.22 34.34 -0.87
N LEU A 144 3.83 34.67 -2.01
CA LEU A 144 3.15 34.64 -3.30
C LEU A 144 2.71 33.23 -3.73
N CYS A 145 3.16 32.18 -3.05
CA CYS A 145 2.81 30.80 -3.38
C CYS A 145 1.45 30.40 -2.80
N ASN A 146 1.05 30.93 -1.65
CA ASN A 146 -0.22 30.59 -1.00
C ASN A 146 -1.40 31.50 -1.41
N GLY A 147 -1.14 32.43 -2.33
CA GLY A 147 -2.13 33.34 -2.91
C GLY A 147 -2.27 34.65 -2.14
N VAL A 148 -2.71 35.69 -2.84
CA VAL A 148 -2.85 37.04 -2.29
C VAL A 148 -4.19 37.18 -1.55
N LEU A 149 -4.17 37.83 -0.39
CA LEU A 149 -5.40 38.15 0.34
C LEU A 149 -6.19 39.29 -0.32
N ARG A 150 -7.49 39.08 -0.50
CA ARG A 150 -8.47 40.06 -0.98
C ARG A 150 -9.64 40.21 -0.04
N CYS A 151 -10.35 41.34 -0.13
CA CYS A 151 -11.54 41.59 0.65
C CYS A 151 -12.74 40.88 0.03
N ALA A 152 -13.25 39.85 0.72
CA ALA A 152 -14.43 39.10 0.32
C ALA A 152 -15.45 39.07 1.46
N GLN A 153 -16.67 39.54 1.19
CA GLN A 153 -17.77 39.56 2.17
C GLN A 153 -17.44 40.32 3.49
N GLY A 154 -16.54 41.29 3.43
CA GLY A 154 -16.12 42.08 4.60
C GLY A 154 -15.07 41.41 5.49
N GLY A 155 -14.49 40.29 5.05
CA GLY A 155 -13.30 39.67 5.63
C GLY A 155 -12.20 39.45 4.58
N CYS A 156 -10.96 39.31 5.01
CA CYS A 156 -9.87 38.95 4.11
C CYS A 156 -9.87 37.44 3.85
N ALA A 157 -9.77 37.07 2.57
CA ALA A 157 -9.68 35.68 2.13
C ALA A 157 -8.65 35.58 1.00
N THR A 158 -7.98 34.44 0.86
CA THR A 158 -7.06 34.17 -0.24
C THR A 158 -7.82 34.16 -1.56
N ASP A 159 -7.26 34.78 -2.61
CA ASP A 159 -7.78 34.69 -3.96
C ASP A 159 -7.25 33.40 -4.63
N PRO A 160 -8.10 32.40 -4.91
CA PRO A 160 -7.65 31.14 -5.50
C PRO A 160 -6.96 31.31 -6.85
N SER A 161 -7.29 32.37 -7.61
CA SER A 161 -6.69 32.65 -8.93
C SER A 161 -5.24 33.15 -8.84
N THR A 162 -4.78 33.48 -7.64
CA THR A 162 -3.43 34.00 -7.39
C THR A 162 -2.51 32.97 -6.74
N ILE A 163 -3.03 31.79 -6.40
CA ILE A 163 -2.22 30.69 -5.87
C ILE A 163 -1.30 30.17 -6.97
N VAL A 164 -0.01 30.10 -6.69
CA VAL A 164 0.97 29.58 -7.63
C VAL A 164 1.15 28.08 -7.40
N THR A 165 0.62 27.28 -8.31
CA THR A 165 0.88 25.83 -8.36
C THR A 165 1.98 25.53 -9.38
N CYS A 166 3.06 24.90 -8.93
CA CYS A 166 4.13 24.45 -9.81
C CYS A 166 3.85 23.03 -10.30
N THR A 167 3.58 22.88 -11.59
CA THR A 167 3.34 21.59 -12.25
C THR A 167 4.50 21.29 -13.17
N GLY A 168 5.38 20.39 -12.75
CA GLY A 168 6.60 20.06 -13.49
C GLY A 168 7.68 19.41 -12.63
N GLY A 169 8.84 19.18 -13.24
CA GLY A 169 9.97 18.53 -12.60
C GLY A 169 9.94 17.00 -12.66
N SER A 170 10.93 16.37 -12.06
CA SER A 170 10.98 14.92 -11.85
C SER A 170 10.81 14.60 -10.37
N THR A 171 10.58 13.34 -10.00
CA THR A 171 10.48 12.91 -8.59
C THR A 171 11.65 13.40 -7.74
N CYS A 172 12.87 13.40 -8.29
CA CYS A 172 14.06 13.87 -7.57
C CYS A 172 14.35 15.35 -7.72
N LEU A 173 13.77 16.01 -8.72
CA LEU A 173 13.94 17.44 -8.95
C LEU A 173 12.56 18.09 -9.17
N PRO A 174 11.67 18.05 -8.16
CA PRO A 174 10.35 18.68 -8.27
C PRO A 174 10.48 20.20 -8.38
N GLU A 175 9.50 20.81 -9.06
CA GLU A 175 9.35 22.25 -9.05
C GLU A 175 8.64 22.70 -7.77
N VAL A 176 9.25 23.65 -7.07
CA VAL A 176 8.72 24.20 -5.82
C VAL A 176 8.59 25.71 -6.00
N CYS A 177 7.47 26.27 -5.53
CA CYS A 177 7.25 27.70 -5.58
C CYS A 177 8.15 28.42 -4.55
N ILE A 178 8.76 29.53 -4.96
CA ILE A 178 9.58 30.39 -4.10
C ILE A 178 8.68 31.50 -3.52
N PRO A 179 8.42 31.52 -2.19
CA PRO A 179 7.48 32.44 -1.54
C PRO A 179 7.65 33.91 -1.90
N GLU A 180 8.89 34.40 -1.95
CA GLU A 180 9.16 35.82 -2.16
C GLU A 180 8.96 36.29 -3.60
N THR A 181 8.90 35.35 -4.55
CA THR A 181 8.86 35.67 -5.99
C THR A 181 7.67 35.08 -6.73
N GLY A 182 7.00 34.07 -6.15
CA GLY A 182 5.94 33.31 -6.82
C GLY A 182 6.44 32.56 -8.06
N LEU A 183 7.75 32.34 -8.18
CA LEU A 183 8.36 31.61 -9.30
C LEU A 183 8.58 30.15 -8.91
N CYS A 184 8.32 29.25 -9.86
CA CYS A 184 8.65 27.84 -9.75
C CYS A 184 10.14 27.63 -10.03
N ASP A 185 10.84 26.98 -9.10
CA ASP A 185 12.24 26.60 -9.27
C ASP A 185 12.45 25.14 -8.88
N ALA A 186 13.38 24.49 -9.57
CA ALA A 186 13.65 23.08 -9.38
C ALA A 186 14.48 22.88 -8.11
N LYS A 187 13.93 22.17 -7.13
CA LYS A 187 14.62 21.86 -5.88
C LYS A 187 14.92 20.37 -5.77
N PRO A 188 16.14 19.98 -5.38
CA PRO A 188 16.43 18.59 -5.05
C PRO A 188 15.50 18.08 -3.95
N ALA A 189 14.85 16.96 -4.23
CA ALA A 189 14.18 16.15 -3.21
C ALA A 189 15.20 15.66 -2.17
N ALA A 190 14.70 15.26 -1.00
CA ALA A 190 15.55 14.69 0.03
C ALA A 190 16.25 13.41 -0.48
N ASP A 191 17.50 13.20 -0.05
CA ASP A 191 18.22 11.98 -0.39
C ASP A 191 17.47 10.75 0.20
N GLY A 192 17.32 9.70 -0.60
CA GLY A 192 16.61 8.48 -0.21
C GLY A 192 15.12 8.45 -0.57
N VAL A 193 14.56 9.53 -1.14
CA VAL A 193 13.20 9.50 -1.69
C VAL A 193 13.13 8.45 -2.81
N PRO A 194 12.19 7.48 -2.74
CA PRO A 194 12.03 6.48 -3.79
C PRO A 194 11.75 7.13 -5.15
N CYS A 195 12.36 6.59 -6.18
CA CYS A 195 12.14 7.01 -7.56
C CYS A 195 12.39 5.80 -8.48
N ASP A 196 12.19 5.96 -9.79
CA ASP A 196 12.56 4.97 -10.80
C ASP A 196 13.52 5.66 -11.78
N ASP A 197 14.73 5.11 -11.96
CA ASP A 197 15.70 5.63 -12.92
C ASP A 197 15.54 5.04 -14.34
N PHE A 198 14.50 4.20 -14.49
CA PHE A 198 14.12 3.44 -15.67
C PHE A 198 15.23 2.51 -16.19
N ASP A 199 16.20 2.18 -15.34
CA ASP A 199 17.23 1.20 -15.63
C ASP A 199 16.83 -0.17 -15.05
N PRO A 200 16.47 -1.15 -15.90
CA PRO A 200 16.08 -2.48 -15.42
C PRO A 200 17.22 -3.25 -14.73
N CYS A 201 18.45 -2.70 -14.74
CA CYS A 201 19.62 -3.29 -14.12
C CYS A 201 19.95 -2.73 -12.74
N THR A 202 19.11 -1.84 -12.22
CA THR A 202 19.23 -1.27 -10.90
C THR A 202 18.02 -1.61 -10.04
N ALA A 203 18.24 -1.66 -8.74
CA ALA A 203 17.21 -1.82 -7.74
C ALA A 203 17.47 -0.88 -6.56
N GLY A 204 16.41 -0.59 -5.81
CA GLY A 204 16.48 0.34 -4.68
C GLY A 204 16.72 1.78 -5.12
N ASP A 205 16.18 2.15 -6.28
CA ASP A 205 16.28 3.46 -6.89
C ASP A 205 15.81 4.55 -5.92
N ALA A 206 16.70 5.51 -5.69
CA ALA A 206 16.45 6.59 -4.75
C ALA A 206 17.13 7.88 -5.21
N CYS A 207 16.53 9.00 -4.82
CA CYS A 207 17.06 10.31 -5.11
C CYS A 207 18.39 10.52 -4.38
N ASN A 208 19.39 10.98 -5.11
CA ASN A 208 20.66 11.45 -4.58
C ASN A 208 21.01 12.78 -5.24
N ALA A 209 21.05 13.85 -4.46
CA ALA A 209 21.36 15.21 -4.92
C ALA A 209 20.53 15.65 -6.16
N GLY A 210 19.24 15.26 -6.18
CA GLY A 210 18.31 15.63 -7.24
C GLY A 210 18.29 14.72 -8.47
N THR A 211 19.06 13.63 -8.47
CA THR A 211 19.07 12.62 -9.54
C THR A 211 18.56 11.30 -9.01
N CYS A 212 17.74 10.57 -9.78
CA CYS A 212 17.37 9.20 -9.42
C CYS A 212 18.53 8.25 -9.74
N THR A 213 18.97 7.48 -8.74
CA THR A 213 20.06 6.51 -8.91
C THR A 213 19.73 5.22 -8.17
N GLY A 214 19.84 4.08 -8.83
CA GLY A 214 19.75 2.78 -8.18
C GLY A 214 21.08 2.06 -7.94
N THR A 215 20.99 0.90 -7.28
CA THR A 215 22.14 0.02 -7.02
C THR A 215 22.15 -1.17 -7.95
N THR A 216 23.31 -1.54 -8.49
CA THR A 216 23.47 -2.65 -9.45
C THR A 216 23.49 -4.03 -8.79
N ALA A 217 23.33 -4.13 -7.46
CA ALA A 217 23.61 -5.37 -6.74
C ALA A 217 22.49 -6.40 -6.90
N GLY A 218 22.79 -7.55 -7.52
CA GLY A 218 21.98 -8.76 -7.43
C GLY A 218 20.69 -8.79 -8.25
N VAL A 219 20.45 -7.81 -9.13
CA VAL A 219 19.20 -7.72 -9.91
C VAL A 219 19.09 -8.82 -10.98
N CYS A 220 20.21 -9.46 -11.33
CA CYS A 220 20.28 -10.42 -12.43
C CYS A 220 20.88 -11.78 -12.03
N GLU A 221 21.13 -12.03 -10.75
CA GLU A 221 21.70 -13.32 -10.30
C GLU A 221 20.59 -14.38 -10.25
N ASP A 222 20.75 -15.51 -10.95
CA ASP A 222 19.78 -16.62 -10.96
C ASP A 222 20.18 -17.82 -10.07
N ASP A 223 21.19 -17.61 -9.22
CA ASP A 223 21.80 -18.62 -8.35
C ASP A 223 22.31 -19.88 -9.10
N ASN A 224 22.41 -19.85 -10.43
CA ASN A 224 22.93 -20.95 -11.22
C ASN A 224 24.42 -20.73 -11.53
N PRO A 225 25.34 -21.55 -11.00
CA PRO A 225 26.77 -21.40 -11.24
C PRO A 225 27.18 -21.65 -12.70
N CYS A 226 26.27 -22.16 -13.53
CA CYS A 226 26.48 -22.44 -14.94
C CYS A 226 25.89 -21.40 -15.89
N THR A 227 25.42 -20.29 -15.37
CA THR A 227 25.05 -19.09 -16.11
C THR A 227 25.98 -17.95 -15.72
N ALA A 228 26.31 -17.13 -16.71
CA ALA A 228 26.98 -15.86 -16.52
C ALA A 228 25.93 -14.78 -16.66
N ASP A 229 25.61 -14.17 -15.53
CA ASP A 229 24.55 -13.20 -15.41
C ASP A 229 25.02 -11.83 -15.89
N LYS A 230 24.29 -11.29 -16.86
CA LYS A 230 24.58 -10.00 -17.46
C LYS A 230 23.32 -9.22 -17.60
N CYS A 231 23.31 -8.04 -17.01
CA CYS A 231 22.27 -7.07 -17.25
C CYS A 231 22.74 -6.00 -18.25
N SER A 232 21.89 -5.67 -19.22
CA SER A 232 22.06 -4.50 -20.09
C SER A 232 20.78 -3.71 -20.19
N LYS A 233 20.88 -2.38 -20.39
CA LYS A 233 19.72 -1.50 -20.49
C LYS A 233 18.78 -1.87 -21.65
N GLU A 234 19.31 -2.43 -22.74
CA GLU A 234 18.53 -2.78 -23.92
C GLU A 234 17.89 -4.17 -23.87
N ALA A 235 18.55 -5.14 -23.22
CA ALA A 235 18.11 -6.54 -23.21
C ALA A 235 17.54 -6.98 -21.85
N GLY A 236 17.64 -6.13 -20.82
CA GLY A 236 17.35 -6.50 -19.44
C GLY A 236 18.35 -7.52 -18.91
N CYS A 237 17.90 -8.35 -17.97
CA CYS A 237 18.71 -9.43 -17.44
C CYS A 237 18.81 -10.60 -18.45
N THR A 238 20.04 -11.07 -18.66
CA THR A 238 20.34 -12.21 -19.53
C THR A 238 21.26 -13.20 -18.83
N HIS A 239 20.89 -14.48 -18.89
CA HIS A 239 21.66 -15.59 -18.30
C HIS A 239 22.32 -16.38 -19.44
N ILE A 240 23.62 -16.18 -19.64
CA ILE A 240 24.35 -16.79 -20.76
C ILE A 240 25.02 -18.07 -20.26
N PRO A 241 24.85 -19.22 -20.93
CA PRO A 241 25.56 -20.44 -20.57
C PRO A 241 27.07 -20.23 -20.37
N ALA A 242 27.54 -20.49 -19.16
CA ALA A 242 28.94 -20.43 -18.80
C ALA A 242 29.60 -21.81 -18.98
N THR A 243 30.92 -21.80 -19.10
CA THR A 243 31.75 -23.01 -19.04
C THR A 243 32.69 -22.87 -17.86
N GLY A 244 32.78 -23.88 -17.01
CA GLY A 244 33.62 -23.84 -15.82
C GLY A 244 33.30 -24.98 -14.87
N PRO A 245 34.10 -25.14 -13.81
CA PRO A 245 33.77 -26.06 -12.73
C PRO A 245 32.51 -25.59 -12.03
N CYS A 246 31.67 -26.54 -11.67
CA CYS A 246 30.48 -26.34 -10.85
C CYS A 246 30.34 -27.51 -9.89
N ASP A 247 29.26 -27.56 -9.13
CA ASP A 247 28.87 -28.71 -8.31
C ASP A 247 27.40 -29.00 -8.65
N ASP A 248 27.11 -30.20 -9.15
CA ASP A 248 25.74 -30.59 -9.52
C ASP A 248 24.94 -31.13 -8.32
N GLY A 249 25.52 -31.08 -7.12
CA GLY A 249 24.95 -31.59 -5.88
C GLY A 249 25.01 -33.11 -5.78
N ILE A 250 25.48 -33.82 -6.80
CA ILE A 250 25.50 -35.28 -6.81
C ILE A 250 26.88 -35.76 -6.35
N ALA A 251 26.98 -36.28 -5.13
CA ALA A 251 28.26 -36.76 -4.60
C ALA A 251 28.95 -37.89 -5.42
N CYS A 252 28.21 -38.57 -6.32
CA CYS A 252 28.71 -39.64 -7.19
C CYS A 252 29.24 -39.16 -8.55
N THR A 253 29.09 -37.88 -8.88
CA THR A 253 29.71 -37.26 -10.03
C THR A 253 31.02 -36.61 -9.60
N THR A 254 32.01 -36.60 -10.50
CA THR A 254 33.27 -35.89 -10.29
C THR A 254 33.63 -35.11 -11.52
N GLY A 255 34.35 -34.01 -11.31
CA GLY A 255 34.79 -33.16 -12.41
C GLY A 255 33.62 -32.41 -13.05
N ASP A 256 32.65 -31.98 -12.23
CA ASP A 256 31.43 -31.35 -12.72
C ASP A 256 31.76 -30.06 -13.44
N VAL A 257 31.21 -29.96 -14.64
CA VAL A 257 31.45 -28.85 -15.55
C VAL A 257 30.14 -28.37 -16.13
N CYS A 258 30.06 -27.05 -16.27
CA CYS A 258 28.93 -26.42 -16.91
C CYS A 258 28.89 -26.79 -18.40
N ASN A 259 27.75 -27.36 -18.80
CA ASN A 259 27.45 -27.70 -20.18
C ASN A 259 26.10 -27.10 -20.56
N ASN A 260 26.14 -26.07 -21.41
CA ASN A 260 24.96 -25.40 -21.95
C ASN A 260 23.96 -24.88 -20.87
N GLY A 261 24.49 -24.33 -19.77
CA GLY A 261 23.68 -23.74 -18.68
C GLY A 261 23.33 -24.72 -17.56
N THR A 262 23.75 -25.98 -17.65
CA THR A 262 23.50 -27.01 -16.63
C THR A 262 24.82 -27.53 -16.08
N CYS A 263 24.89 -27.70 -14.76
CA CYS A 263 26.03 -28.39 -14.15
C CYS A 263 25.92 -29.89 -14.39
N MET A 264 26.95 -30.51 -14.96
CA MET A 264 26.98 -31.94 -15.25
C MET A 264 28.35 -32.52 -14.92
N GLY A 265 28.41 -33.58 -14.12
CA GLY A 265 29.66 -34.33 -13.91
C GLY A 265 29.77 -35.68 -14.61
N ASP A 266 31.00 -36.17 -14.65
CA ASP A 266 31.31 -37.53 -15.08
C ASP A 266 31.07 -38.49 -13.91
N TRP A 267 30.32 -39.57 -14.17
CA TRP A 267 30.07 -40.61 -13.18
C TRP A 267 31.38 -41.28 -12.77
N ALA A 268 31.95 -40.86 -11.64
CA ALA A 268 32.99 -41.64 -10.98
C ALA A 268 32.32 -42.84 -10.32
N SER A 269 32.72 -44.03 -10.75
CA SER A 269 32.29 -45.34 -10.25
C SER A 269 31.71 -45.33 -8.83
N CYS A 270 30.37 -45.27 -8.72
CA CYS A 270 29.57 -45.64 -7.55
C CYS A 270 28.99 -47.05 -7.79
N PRO A 271 29.81 -48.13 -7.70
CA PRO A 271 29.34 -49.48 -7.93
C PRO A 271 28.39 -49.90 -6.81
N CYS A 272 27.33 -50.60 -7.19
CA CYS A 272 26.34 -51.14 -6.26
C CYS A 272 26.02 -52.60 -6.59
N SER A 273 25.55 -53.35 -5.60
CA SER A 273 24.99 -54.69 -5.75
C SER A 273 23.49 -54.72 -5.43
N SER A 274 23.01 -53.74 -4.66
CA SER A 274 21.60 -53.52 -4.33
C SER A 274 21.34 -52.06 -3.99
N ASP A 275 20.07 -51.67 -3.86
CA ASP A 275 19.68 -50.32 -3.47
C ASP A 275 20.23 -49.89 -2.11
N GLU A 276 20.56 -50.82 -1.21
CA GLU A 276 21.14 -50.51 0.11
C GLU A 276 22.56 -49.89 0.03
N ASP A 277 23.27 -50.11 -1.09
CA ASP A 277 24.63 -49.61 -1.27
C ASP A 277 24.65 -48.10 -1.60
N CYS A 278 23.57 -47.60 -2.21
CA CYS A 278 23.49 -46.25 -2.78
C CYS A 278 23.20 -45.11 -1.78
N PRO A 279 22.37 -45.27 -0.72
CA PRO A 279 22.13 -44.23 0.28
C PRO A 279 23.37 -43.76 1.03
N SER A 280 24.37 -44.64 1.20
CA SER A 280 25.66 -44.28 1.83
C SER A 280 26.54 -43.38 0.95
N GLN A 281 26.17 -43.23 -0.32
CA GLN A 281 26.87 -42.49 -1.36
C GLN A 281 26.08 -41.26 -1.82
N ALA A 282 24.87 -41.04 -1.27
CA ALA A 282 24.12 -39.81 -1.45
C ALA A 282 24.74 -38.68 -0.60
N ASP A 283 24.55 -37.44 -1.05
CA ASP A 283 24.89 -36.21 -0.34
C ASP A 283 24.07 -36.01 0.95
N GLY A 284 22.98 -36.77 1.11
CA GLY A 284 22.05 -36.70 2.22
C GLY A 284 20.97 -35.64 2.04
N ASP A 285 20.86 -35.05 0.85
CA ASP A 285 19.80 -34.13 0.46
C ASP A 285 18.64 -34.91 -0.18
N LEU A 286 17.56 -35.09 0.58
CA LEU A 286 16.34 -35.74 0.12
C LEU A 286 15.56 -34.91 -0.91
N CYS A 287 15.85 -33.61 -1.05
CA CYS A 287 15.20 -32.73 -2.02
C CYS A 287 15.69 -33.00 -3.44
N SER A 288 16.98 -33.27 -3.59
CA SER A 288 17.64 -33.61 -4.85
C SER A 288 17.32 -35.03 -5.33
N GLY A 289 16.60 -35.81 -4.52
CA GLY A 289 16.16 -37.17 -4.82
C GLY A 289 17.09 -38.25 -4.24
N THR A 290 16.62 -39.49 -4.32
CA THR A 290 17.30 -40.68 -3.80
C THR A 290 17.96 -41.49 -4.91
N LEU A 291 19.05 -42.18 -4.55
CA LEU A 291 19.76 -43.05 -5.48
C LEU A 291 19.23 -44.49 -5.39
N PHE A 292 19.04 -45.14 -6.54
CA PHE A 292 18.75 -46.58 -6.66
C PHE A 292 19.86 -47.31 -7.43
N CYS A 293 19.99 -48.62 -7.24
CA CYS A 293 21.00 -49.40 -7.94
C CYS A 293 20.48 -49.90 -9.30
N ASP A 294 21.00 -49.33 -10.39
CA ASP A 294 20.68 -49.79 -11.73
C ASP A 294 21.51 -51.04 -12.09
N THR A 295 20.91 -52.20 -11.82
CA THR A 295 21.48 -53.52 -12.16
C THR A 295 21.45 -53.84 -13.66
N THR A 296 20.83 -53.01 -14.50
CA THR A 296 20.86 -53.18 -15.96
C THR A 296 22.15 -52.64 -16.59
N SER A 297 22.87 -51.77 -15.88
CA SER A 297 24.19 -51.28 -16.26
C SER A 297 25.28 -52.31 -15.89
N THR A 298 26.37 -52.40 -16.67
CA THR A 298 27.49 -53.32 -16.38
C THR A 298 28.84 -52.56 -16.36
N PRO A 299 29.46 -52.36 -15.19
CA PRO A 299 29.01 -52.77 -13.84
C PRO A 299 27.73 -52.03 -13.40
N ALA A 300 27.01 -52.61 -12.44
CA ALA A 300 25.85 -51.96 -11.82
C ALA A 300 26.29 -50.69 -11.10
N VAL A 301 25.51 -49.62 -11.26
CA VAL A 301 25.83 -48.28 -10.76
C VAL A 301 24.61 -47.67 -10.07
N CYS A 302 24.85 -46.89 -9.03
CA CYS A 302 23.80 -46.05 -8.45
C CYS A 302 23.34 -45.01 -9.48
N LYS A 303 22.04 -44.76 -9.58
CA LYS A 303 21.44 -43.73 -10.44
C LYS A 303 20.40 -42.94 -9.64
N LEU A 304 20.21 -41.68 -10.04
CA LEU A 304 19.16 -40.85 -9.45
C LEU A 304 17.79 -41.35 -9.87
N ASP A 305 16.92 -41.62 -8.90
CA ASP A 305 15.50 -41.82 -9.16
C ASP A 305 14.83 -40.45 -9.34
N LEU A 306 14.62 -40.04 -10.59
CA LEU A 306 13.96 -38.78 -10.93
C LEU A 306 12.54 -38.67 -10.33
N GLY A 307 11.88 -39.80 -10.03
CA GLY A 307 10.57 -39.82 -9.37
C GLY A 307 10.62 -39.52 -7.87
N SER A 308 11.81 -39.51 -7.28
CA SER A 308 12.03 -39.21 -5.87
C SER A 308 12.48 -37.77 -5.60
N ILE A 309 12.70 -36.96 -6.65
CA ILE A 309 13.01 -35.53 -6.52
C ILE A 309 11.78 -34.83 -5.92
N VAL A 310 11.99 -34.11 -4.81
CA VAL A 310 10.91 -33.40 -4.13
C VAL A 310 10.64 -32.08 -4.87
N GLN A 311 9.52 -32.03 -5.57
CA GLN A 311 8.99 -30.78 -6.12
C GLN A 311 8.00 -30.17 -5.15
N CYS A 312 8.42 -29.08 -4.50
CA CYS A 312 7.53 -28.37 -3.60
C CYS A 312 6.44 -27.62 -4.36
N PRO A 313 5.19 -27.65 -3.89
CA PRO A 313 4.10 -26.93 -4.53
C PRO A 313 4.36 -25.42 -4.45
N PRO A 314 3.96 -24.65 -5.49
CA PRO A 314 4.03 -23.21 -5.45
C PRO A 314 3.22 -22.68 -4.26
N SER A 315 3.73 -21.60 -3.68
CA SER A 315 3.06 -20.88 -2.61
C SER A 315 1.88 -20.08 -3.15
N GLU A 316 0.79 -20.02 -2.38
CA GLU A 316 -0.34 -19.12 -2.68
C GLU A 316 -0.03 -17.66 -2.30
N ASN A 317 1.01 -17.42 -1.49
CA ASN A 317 1.49 -16.10 -1.11
C ASN A 317 2.75 -15.75 -1.94
N PRO A 318 2.75 -14.66 -2.72
CA PRO A 318 3.89 -14.30 -3.58
C PRO A 318 5.18 -13.98 -2.81
N CYS A 319 5.09 -13.66 -1.51
CA CYS A 319 6.23 -13.42 -0.63
C CYS A 319 6.65 -14.63 0.20
N GLN A 320 6.05 -15.78 -0.08
CA GLN A 320 6.48 -17.06 0.46
C GLN A 320 6.81 -17.99 -0.69
N GLN A 321 7.74 -18.90 -0.43
CA GLN A 321 8.03 -20.02 -1.30
C GLN A 321 8.05 -21.29 -0.46
N SER A 322 7.71 -22.42 -1.06
CA SER A 322 7.88 -23.71 -0.40
C SER A 322 9.32 -24.17 -0.60
N ALA A 323 10.13 -24.07 0.44
CA ALA A 323 11.50 -24.58 0.44
C ALA A 323 11.52 -26.02 0.96
N CYS A 324 12.20 -26.90 0.25
CA CYS A 324 12.41 -28.27 0.71
C CYS A 324 13.51 -28.32 1.77
N ASP A 325 13.25 -28.96 2.91
CA ASP A 325 14.26 -29.24 3.93
C ASP A 325 15.15 -30.42 3.46
N PRO A 326 16.46 -30.22 3.25
CA PRO A 326 17.35 -31.25 2.69
C PRO A 326 17.41 -32.55 3.50
N LYS A 327 17.23 -32.50 4.82
CA LYS A 327 17.38 -33.69 5.68
C LYS A 327 16.11 -34.51 5.77
N THR A 328 14.96 -33.87 5.60
CA THR A 328 13.66 -34.49 5.82
C THR A 328 12.87 -34.68 4.51
N GLY A 329 13.25 -33.98 3.44
CA GLY A 329 12.50 -33.94 2.18
C GLY A 329 11.13 -33.28 2.32
N LEU A 330 10.88 -32.56 3.42
CA LEU A 330 9.60 -31.91 3.68
C LEU A 330 9.63 -30.47 3.17
N CYS A 331 8.59 -30.10 2.43
CA CYS A 331 8.37 -28.71 2.02
C CYS A 331 7.88 -27.88 3.20
N THR A 332 8.60 -26.80 3.49
CA THR A 332 8.25 -25.85 4.54
C THR A 332 8.14 -24.44 3.94
N PRO A 333 7.22 -23.60 4.46
CA PRO A 333 7.16 -22.21 4.03
C PRO A 333 8.45 -21.49 4.39
N SER A 334 9.03 -20.80 3.41
CA SER A 334 10.16 -19.90 3.57
C SER A 334 9.79 -18.54 3.03
N ALA A 335 10.23 -17.48 3.70
CA ALA A 335 10.05 -16.12 3.18
C ALA A 335 10.92 -15.91 1.94
N VAL A 336 10.35 -15.26 0.93
CA VAL A 336 11.10 -14.65 -0.18
C VAL A 336 11.87 -13.45 0.39
N PRO A 337 13.08 -13.12 -0.11
CA PRO A 337 13.86 -11.98 0.40
C PRO A 337 13.10 -10.66 0.34
N ASP A 338 13.31 -9.80 1.33
CA ASP A 338 12.67 -8.49 1.41
C ASP A 338 13.02 -7.62 0.18
N GLY A 339 12.05 -6.84 -0.29
CA GLY A 339 12.19 -5.96 -1.46
C GLY A 339 11.88 -6.63 -2.80
N ASN A 340 11.67 -7.95 -2.84
CA ASN A 340 11.22 -8.62 -4.07
C ASN A 340 9.84 -8.09 -4.50
N PRO A 341 9.61 -7.88 -5.81
CA PRO A 341 8.31 -7.47 -6.33
C PRO A 341 7.24 -8.51 -6.01
N CYS A 342 6.08 -8.04 -5.59
CA CYS A 342 4.90 -8.87 -5.40
C CYS A 342 3.65 -8.07 -5.83
N ASP A 343 2.49 -8.70 -5.74
CA ASP A 343 1.19 -8.06 -5.96
C ASP A 343 0.35 -8.40 -4.73
N ASP A 344 -0.09 -7.38 -3.99
CA ASP A 344 -0.90 -7.55 -2.78
C ASP A 344 -2.40 -7.73 -3.11
N GLY A 345 -2.75 -7.69 -4.41
CA GLY A 345 -4.10 -7.82 -4.93
C GLY A 345 -4.92 -6.53 -4.83
N ASN A 346 -4.32 -5.43 -4.38
CA ASN A 346 -4.98 -4.13 -4.27
C ASN A 346 -4.67 -3.28 -5.50
N LEU A 347 -5.69 -3.00 -6.32
CA LEU A 347 -5.55 -2.20 -7.53
C LEU A 347 -5.22 -0.71 -7.25
N CYS A 348 -5.28 -0.30 -5.98
CA CYS A 348 -5.01 1.05 -5.52
C CYS A 348 -3.61 1.24 -4.97
N THR A 349 -2.76 0.22 -5.07
CA THR A 349 -1.37 0.29 -4.71
C THR A 349 -0.51 -0.07 -5.90
N THR A 350 0.68 0.51 -5.91
CA THR A 350 1.73 0.20 -6.87
C THR A 350 3.03 -0.06 -6.13
N ASN A 351 3.97 -0.69 -6.82
CA ASN A 351 5.29 -1.01 -6.29
C ASN A 351 5.22 -1.89 -5.02
N ASP A 352 4.33 -2.89 -4.99
CA ASP A 352 4.24 -3.77 -3.83
C ASP A 352 5.49 -4.64 -3.71
N LYS A 353 5.97 -4.78 -2.47
CA LYS A 353 7.22 -5.48 -2.17
C LYS A 353 7.06 -6.40 -0.98
N CYS A 354 7.79 -7.49 -1.02
CA CYS A 354 7.87 -8.41 0.11
C CYS A 354 8.57 -7.78 1.29
N SER A 355 7.98 -7.91 2.47
CA SER A 355 8.56 -7.53 3.76
C SER A 355 8.16 -8.58 4.80
N ALA A 356 9.16 -9.24 5.37
CA ALA A 356 8.97 -10.32 6.35
C ALA A 356 8.04 -11.45 5.89
N GLY A 357 8.07 -11.78 4.59
CA GLY A 357 7.25 -12.83 3.99
C GLY A 357 5.79 -12.45 3.71
N ILE A 358 5.46 -11.15 3.79
CA ILE A 358 4.15 -10.59 3.46
C ILE A 358 4.33 -9.58 2.33
N CYS A 359 3.41 -9.56 1.37
CA CYS A 359 3.40 -8.50 0.36
C CYS A 359 2.86 -7.22 0.99
N THR A 360 3.68 -6.17 1.02
CA THR A 360 3.33 -4.87 1.58
C THR A 360 3.36 -3.82 0.49
N SER A 361 2.35 -2.94 0.46
CA SER A 361 2.30 -1.82 -0.47
C SER A 361 3.20 -0.67 -0.02
N SER A 362 3.77 0.04 -0.99
CA SER A 362 4.62 1.20 -0.72
C SER A 362 4.07 2.52 -1.27
N ASP A 363 3.33 2.51 -2.38
CA ASP A 363 2.85 3.73 -3.02
C ASP A 363 1.36 3.64 -3.41
N PRO A 364 0.50 4.59 -3.00
CA PRO A 364 -0.88 4.65 -3.46
C PRO A 364 -0.96 5.02 -4.95
N THR A 365 -1.83 4.34 -5.70
CA THR A 365 -2.16 4.68 -7.09
C THR A 365 -2.86 6.04 -7.12
N LEU A 366 -2.32 7.00 -7.89
CA LEU A 366 -3.00 8.27 -8.14
C LEU A 366 -4.14 8.07 -9.15
N CYS A 367 -5.38 8.21 -8.69
CA CYS A 367 -6.58 8.09 -9.52
C CYS A 367 -7.12 9.43 -10.03
N ASP A 368 -6.36 10.51 -9.89
CA ASP A 368 -6.79 11.83 -10.35
C ASP A 368 -6.86 11.88 -11.89
N ASP A 369 -8.06 12.03 -12.46
CA ASP A 369 -8.24 12.18 -13.91
C ASP A 369 -8.16 13.64 -14.40
N GLN A 370 -7.86 14.56 -13.49
CA GLN A 370 -7.80 16.01 -13.67
C GLN A 370 -9.12 16.62 -14.15
N ASN A 371 -10.25 15.91 -14.03
CA ASN A 371 -11.56 16.45 -14.32
C ASN A 371 -12.22 16.95 -13.02
N PRO A 372 -12.41 18.26 -12.84
CA PRO A 372 -13.04 18.80 -11.64
C PRO A 372 -14.50 18.33 -11.46
N CYS A 373 -15.10 17.75 -12.51
CA CYS A 373 -16.45 17.21 -12.50
C CYS A 373 -16.56 15.73 -12.13
N THR A 374 -15.49 15.15 -11.63
CA THR A 374 -15.45 13.81 -11.07
C THR A 374 -14.85 13.84 -9.68
N ASP A 375 -15.40 13.00 -8.80
CA ASP A 375 -14.80 12.66 -7.52
C ASP A 375 -14.00 11.37 -7.74
N ASP A 376 -12.68 11.48 -7.62
CA ASP A 376 -11.77 10.38 -7.85
C ASP A 376 -11.58 9.56 -6.58
N THR A 377 -11.86 8.27 -6.69
CA THR A 377 -11.70 7.31 -5.60
C THR A 377 -11.00 6.08 -6.12
N CYS A 378 -10.35 5.35 -5.23
CA CYS A 378 -9.77 4.08 -5.59
C CYS A 378 -10.37 2.96 -4.74
N SER A 379 -10.96 1.98 -5.41
CA SER A 379 -11.50 0.77 -4.79
C SER A 379 -10.48 -0.36 -4.89
N PRO A 380 -10.07 -1.00 -3.78
CA PRO A 380 -9.03 -2.02 -3.82
C PRO A 380 -9.27 -3.18 -4.79
N SER A 381 -10.55 -3.53 -5.03
CA SER A 381 -10.92 -4.62 -5.95
C SER A 381 -11.38 -4.15 -7.34
N GLU A 382 -11.74 -2.88 -7.50
CA GLU A 382 -12.31 -2.35 -8.75
C GLU A 382 -11.41 -1.31 -9.44
N GLY A 383 -10.34 -0.86 -8.78
CA GLY A 383 -9.39 0.13 -9.27
C GLY A 383 -9.90 1.57 -9.16
N CYS A 384 -9.32 2.45 -9.97
CA CYS A 384 -9.72 3.86 -10.03
C CYS A 384 -11.16 4.02 -10.51
N GLN A 385 -11.91 4.86 -9.80
CA GLN A 385 -13.28 5.22 -10.10
C GLN A 385 -13.40 6.75 -10.12
N HIS A 386 -13.98 7.26 -11.21
CA HIS A 386 -14.20 8.67 -11.43
C HIS A 386 -15.72 8.91 -11.43
N ILE A 387 -16.27 9.34 -10.29
CA ILE A 387 -17.72 9.44 -10.11
C ILE A 387 -18.15 10.87 -10.41
N THR A 388 -19.05 11.06 -11.38
CA THR A 388 -19.48 12.41 -11.76
C THR A 388 -20.11 13.16 -10.59
N ASN A 389 -19.67 14.39 -10.35
CA ASN A 389 -20.20 15.25 -9.30
C ASN A 389 -21.02 16.41 -9.90
N THR A 390 -21.54 17.28 -9.01
CA THR A 390 -22.28 18.50 -9.39
C THR A 390 -21.63 19.75 -8.79
N MET A 391 -20.31 19.71 -8.58
CA MET A 391 -19.57 20.81 -7.97
C MET A 391 -19.42 21.99 -8.93
N PRO A 392 -19.12 23.20 -8.41
CA PRO A 392 -18.70 24.31 -9.24
C PRO A 392 -17.43 23.95 -10.01
N CYS A 393 -17.34 24.42 -11.24
CA CYS A 393 -16.21 24.21 -12.14
C CYS A 393 -16.03 25.45 -13.03
N ASP A 394 -15.06 25.41 -13.94
CA ASP A 394 -14.88 26.40 -15.02
C ASP A 394 -14.94 25.65 -16.35
N ASP A 395 -15.83 26.08 -17.27
CA ASP A 395 -15.96 25.46 -18.60
C ASP A 395 -15.03 26.07 -19.65
N GLU A 396 -14.08 26.90 -19.21
CA GLU A 396 -13.13 27.69 -19.99
C GLU A 396 -13.78 28.58 -21.07
N THR A 397 -15.12 28.71 -21.04
CA THR A 397 -15.86 29.47 -22.04
C THR A 397 -16.03 30.89 -21.53
N ALA A 398 -15.51 31.86 -22.27
CA ALA A 398 -15.66 33.25 -21.87
C ALA A 398 -17.14 33.67 -21.75
N CYS A 399 -17.44 34.45 -20.71
CA CYS A 399 -18.76 35.01 -20.38
C CYS A 399 -19.83 33.99 -19.89
N THR A 400 -19.47 32.74 -19.63
CA THR A 400 -20.29 31.85 -18.79
C THR A 400 -20.15 32.24 -17.32
N VAL A 401 -21.20 32.02 -16.54
CA VAL A 401 -21.20 32.28 -15.09
C VAL A 401 -21.91 31.14 -14.37
N SER A 402 -21.47 30.88 -13.15
CA SER A 402 -22.01 29.81 -12.29
C SER A 402 -21.94 28.43 -12.96
N ASP A 403 -20.78 28.08 -13.50
CA ASP A 403 -20.60 26.80 -14.18
C ASP A 403 -20.62 25.68 -13.16
N THR A 404 -21.29 24.60 -13.54
CA THR A 404 -21.52 23.46 -12.65
C THR A 404 -21.34 22.18 -13.42
N CYS A 405 -20.90 21.16 -12.73
CA CYS A 405 -20.72 19.85 -13.31
C CYS A 405 -22.07 19.20 -13.61
N ALA A 406 -22.23 18.72 -14.85
CA ALA A 406 -23.39 17.97 -15.29
C ALA A 406 -22.95 16.78 -16.15
N GLY A 407 -23.10 15.57 -15.62
CA GLY A 407 -22.75 14.34 -16.34
C GLY A 407 -21.25 14.22 -16.66
N GLY A 408 -20.39 14.71 -15.77
CA GLY A 408 -18.92 14.65 -15.93
C GLY A 408 -18.35 15.73 -16.84
N THR A 409 -19.15 16.73 -17.23
CA THR A 409 -18.70 17.89 -18.03
C THR A 409 -19.07 19.16 -17.30
N CYS A 410 -18.16 20.14 -17.31
CA CYS A 410 -18.48 21.46 -16.80
C CYS A 410 -19.42 22.19 -17.76
N VAL A 411 -20.55 22.70 -17.26
CA VAL A 411 -21.52 23.42 -18.08
C VAL A 411 -21.88 24.77 -17.46
N GLY A 412 -21.70 25.85 -18.24
CA GLY A 412 -22.20 27.18 -17.91
C GLY A 412 -23.67 27.40 -18.26
N THR A 413 -24.40 28.18 -17.44
CA THR A 413 -25.85 28.36 -17.58
C THR A 413 -26.31 29.68 -18.21
N SER A 414 -25.39 30.59 -18.55
CA SER A 414 -25.76 31.86 -19.21
C SER A 414 -24.55 32.59 -19.81
N ILE A 415 -24.68 33.07 -21.05
CA ILE A 415 -23.82 34.14 -21.56
C ILE A 415 -24.26 35.42 -20.84
N GLN A 416 -23.49 35.87 -19.86
CA GLN A 416 -23.55 37.25 -19.40
C GLN A 416 -23.21 38.12 -20.62
N ASP A 417 -24.07 39.07 -20.98
CA ASP A 417 -23.82 39.98 -22.10
C ASP A 417 -22.43 40.60 -21.92
N CYS A 418 -21.49 40.22 -22.79
CA CYS A 418 -20.10 40.68 -22.74
C CYS A 418 -19.98 42.14 -23.23
N ASP A 419 -21.08 42.80 -23.60
CA ASP A 419 -21.13 44.21 -23.97
C ASP A 419 -20.73 45.09 -22.78
N ASP A 420 -19.46 45.47 -22.74
CA ASP A 420 -18.90 46.43 -21.79
C ASP A 420 -19.30 47.89 -22.10
N GLY A 421 -20.14 48.10 -23.15
CA GLY A 421 -20.57 49.40 -23.61
C GLY A 421 -19.45 50.22 -24.24
N ASN A 422 -18.28 49.63 -24.52
CA ASN A 422 -17.14 50.30 -25.12
C ASN A 422 -17.14 50.12 -26.65
N PRO A 423 -17.24 51.19 -27.45
CA PRO A 423 -17.22 51.07 -28.91
C PRO A 423 -15.85 50.63 -29.49
N CYS A 424 -14.86 50.30 -28.65
CA CYS A 424 -13.48 50.00 -29.03
C CYS A 424 -12.96 48.65 -28.49
N THR A 425 -13.75 47.88 -27.73
CA THR A 425 -13.42 46.51 -27.31
C THR A 425 -14.54 45.56 -27.66
#